data_AF-A0A953DGE6-F1
#
_entry.id   AF-A0A953DGE6-F1
#
_cell.length_a   1.000
_cell.length_b   1.000
_cell.length_c   1.000
_cell.angle_alpha   90.00
_cell.angle_beta   90.00
_cell.angle_gamma   90.00
#
_symmetry.space_group_name_H-M   'P 1'
#
loop_
_entity.id
_entity.type
_entity.pdbx_description
1 polymer ?
#
loop_
_entity_poly.entity_id
_entity_poly.type
_entity_poly.pdbx_seq_one_letter_code
_entity_poly.pdbx_strand_id
1 'polypeptide(L)'
;MRVRRLLCDVDVSTAFLRATAHAWTEPARLPPPPWVQARRAPKRVAPRALRRVRAEAIARWSAGLYPPGRHRAVAIGSASGALVHLCAALRIPWLPQTVLLPVAARPGTPKDAIAFGAEWGRCVLEPNPEWRLYQVHDPAEGERTRAVSFHLNRIRLGEAYAAFLREALAPGGTIFVIECRRAWPMIRVGPRHLFQLGALGEQSQGDPDDEGSDRADLLGEWRPPGPAELAPEALWGFDPGLRDDLDAFAREHGFKLARILFDEPDDLSPLVAALYAQWYQEAGLGQRPLAVGSFVDVHPRQVLRAGAVPFWLKGDGDDDLDRLEAFLEQTGPWEEIHLTSPRRAGGAEQGGSARWWELAADFGRRVVVHRKGQAIDVRAPDDRGPQRMGLELVERHLDRHGAAYPVRIVQDDRSRGPASTGSPESVARP
;
A
#
# COMPACT_ATOMS: atom_id res chain seq x y z
N MET A 1 -1.14 27.36 -5.39
CA MET A 1 -2.46 27.16 -4.75
C MET A 1 -3.49 26.33 -5.55
N ARG A 2 -3.29 25.98 -6.85
CA ARG A 2 -4.31 25.31 -7.69
C ARG A 2 -4.18 23.78 -7.88
N VAL A 3 -3.06 23.14 -7.52
CA VAL A 3 -2.88 21.66 -7.59
C VAL A 3 -3.50 20.94 -6.38
N ARG A 4 -3.58 21.61 -5.22
CA ARG A 4 -4.16 21.08 -3.96
C ARG A 4 -5.64 20.67 -4.05
N ARG A 5 -6.39 21.09 -5.08
CA ARG A 5 -7.83 20.80 -5.25
C ARG A 5 -8.13 19.60 -6.17
N LEU A 6 -7.12 19.02 -6.83
CA LEU A 6 -7.34 17.94 -7.80
C LEU A 6 -7.24 16.54 -7.20
N LEU A 7 -6.56 16.37 -6.06
CA LEU A 7 -6.35 15.06 -5.40
C LEU A 7 -7.39 14.80 -4.32
N CYS A 8 -8.59 15.32 -4.52
CA CYS A 8 -9.57 15.46 -3.46
C CYS A 8 -10.50 14.26 -3.41
N ASP A 9 -9.94 13.04 -3.28
CA ASP A 9 -10.60 11.86 -2.73
C ASP A 9 -9.57 10.92 -2.15
N VAL A 10 -9.94 10.20 -1.10
CA VAL A 10 -9.02 9.36 -0.32
C VAL A 10 -8.65 8.12 -1.13
N ASP A 11 -7.63 8.25 -1.96
CA ASP A 11 -6.83 7.13 -2.43
C ASP A 11 -6.18 6.41 -1.24
N VAL A 12 -6.03 5.09 -1.34
CA VAL A 12 -5.37 4.22 -0.36
C VAL A 12 -3.99 4.78 0.00
N SER A 13 -3.19 5.14 -1.00
CA SER A 13 -1.87 5.70 -0.76
C SER A 13 -1.92 7.03 0.00
N THR A 14 -2.94 7.86 -0.26
CA THR A 14 -3.12 9.14 0.46
C THR A 14 -3.52 8.92 1.91
N ALA A 15 -4.41 7.96 2.18
CA ALA A 15 -4.80 7.57 3.54
C ALA A 15 -3.59 7.08 4.35
N PHE A 16 -2.82 6.17 3.74
CA PHE A 16 -1.65 5.53 4.34
C PHE A 16 -0.54 6.53 4.63
N LEU A 17 -0.24 7.40 3.65
CA LEU A 17 0.77 8.44 3.77
C LEU A 17 0.45 9.38 4.95
N ARG A 18 -0.81 9.78 5.08
CA ARG A 18 -1.27 10.60 6.21
C ARG A 18 -1.21 9.83 7.52
N ALA A 19 -1.65 8.58 7.54
CA ALA A 19 -1.62 7.75 8.74
C ALA A 19 -0.19 7.60 9.28
N THR A 20 0.79 7.35 8.40
CA THR A 20 2.21 7.30 8.76
C THR A 20 2.70 8.66 9.27
N ALA A 21 2.44 9.77 8.58
CA ALA A 21 2.87 11.09 9.01
C ALA A 21 2.25 11.51 10.36
N HIS A 22 0.94 11.28 10.54
CA HIS A 22 0.21 11.57 11.77
C HIS A 22 0.66 10.73 12.97
N ALA A 23 1.29 9.57 12.76
CA ALA A 23 1.73 8.69 13.84
C ALA A 23 2.78 9.35 14.75
N TRP A 24 3.59 10.30 14.24
CA TRP A 24 4.68 10.92 15.02
C TRP A 24 4.45 12.40 15.33
N THR A 25 3.50 13.03 14.67
CA THR A 25 3.23 14.47 14.81
C THR A 25 1.91 14.73 15.52
N GLU A 26 1.85 15.76 16.36
CA GLU A 26 0.57 16.26 16.86
C GLU A 26 -0.33 16.68 15.68
N PRO A 27 -1.65 16.38 15.72
CA PRO A 27 -2.55 16.60 14.58
C PRO A 27 -2.58 18.08 14.15
N ALA A 28 -2.29 19.00 15.07
CA ALA A 28 -2.28 20.44 14.88
C ALA A 28 -1.17 20.96 13.93
N ARG A 29 -0.14 20.16 13.63
CA ARG A 29 0.99 20.58 12.76
C ARG A 29 0.87 20.14 11.32
N LEU A 30 -0.04 19.22 11.01
CA LEU A 30 -0.31 18.84 9.64
C LEU A 30 -1.38 19.79 9.11
N PRO A 31 -1.13 20.50 7.99
CA PRO A 31 -2.13 21.41 7.46
C PRO A 31 -3.42 20.64 7.29
N PRO A 32 -4.56 21.13 7.84
CA PRO A 32 -5.82 20.44 7.67
C PRO A 32 -5.99 20.24 6.15
N PRO A 33 -6.36 19.03 5.71
CA PRO A 33 -6.81 18.91 4.34
C PRO A 33 -7.92 19.95 4.17
N PRO A 34 -7.96 20.71 3.07
CA PRO A 34 -8.99 21.72 2.86
C PRO A 34 -10.44 21.19 2.86
N TRP A 35 -10.70 19.95 3.30
CA TRP A 35 -11.89 19.17 2.99
C TRP A 35 -12.15 17.95 3.89
N VAL A 36 -11.58 17.82 5.11
CA VAL A 36 -12.11 16.84 6.09
C VAL A 36 -13.46 17.33 6.62
N GLN A 37 -14.51 16.98 5.89
CA GLN A 37 -15.80 16.57 6.42
C GLN A 37 -16.16 15.29 5.68
N ALA A 38 -15.85 14.16 6.32
CA ALA A 38 -16.25 12.84 5.87
C ALA A 38 -17.79 12.79 5.81
N ARG A 39 -18.37 12.60 4.60
CA ARG A 39 -19.74 12.06 4.37
C ARG A 39 -20.25 12.04 2.91
N ARG A 40 -19.46 12.36 1.87
CA ARG A 40 -19.95 12.31 0.48
C ARG A 40 -18.99 11.57 -0.45
N ALA A 41 -19.58 10.86 -1.42
CA ALA A 41 -18.96 10.10 -2.50
C ALA A 41 -17.67 10.73 -3.07
N PRO A 42 -16.77 9.94 -3.68
CA PRO A 42 -15.55 10.50 -4.25
C PRO A 42 -15.87 11.69 -5.19
N LYS A 43 -15.38 12.89 -4.85
CA LYS A 43 -15.22 14.04 -5.74
C LYS A 43 -14.26 13.72 -6.90
N ARG A 44 -14.81 13.00 -7.86
CA ARG A 44 -14.19 12.73 -9.16
C ARG A 44 -13.55 13.97 -9.79
N VAL A 45 -12.38 13.76 -10.38
CA VAL A 45 -11.64 14.76 -11.13
C VAL A 45 -12.29 14.95 -12.50
N ALA A 46 -12.65 16.19 -12.86
CA ALA A 46 -13.11 16.48 -14.21
C ALA A 46 -11.99 16.20 -15.23
N PRO A 47 -12.26 15.57 -16.39
CA PRO A 47 -11.20 15.18 -17.34
C PRO A 47 -10.27 16.33 -17.74
N ARG A 48 -10.82 17.52 -18.00
CA ARG A 48 -10.04 18.74 -18.34
C ARG A 48 -9.04 19.16 -17.25
N ALA A 49 -9.30 18.79 -16.00
CA ALA A 49 -8.44 19.11 -14.89
C ALA A 49 -7.13 18.29 -14.91
N LEU A 50 -7.12 17.11 -15.57
CA LEU A 50 -5.94 16.24 -15.70
C LEU A 50 -4.73 16.97 -16.30
N ARG A 51 -4.96 17.93 -17.21
CA ARG A 51 -3.91 18.78 -17.81
C ARG A 51 -3.09 19.56 -16.79
N ARG A 52 -3.60 19.73 -15.56
CA ARG A 52 -2.96 20.46 -14.46
C ARG A 52 -2.29 19.55 -13.43
N VAL A 53 -2.46 18.23 -13.55
CA VAL A 53 -1.82 17.26 -12.64
C VAL A 53 -0.34 17.22 -12.95
N ARG A 54 0.50 17.32 -11.90
CA ARG A 54 1.96 17.31 -12.02
C ARG A 54 2.56 16.35 -10.99
N ALA A 55 3.33 15.36 -11.44
CA ALA A 55 3.94 14.32 -10.62
C ALA A 55 4.80 14.91 -9.51
N GLU A 56 5.72 15.80 -9.89
CA GLU A 56 6.60 16.50 -8.94
C GLU A 56 5.85 17.35 -7.90
N ALA A 57 4.68 17.89 -8.25
CA ALA A 57 3.87 18.66 -7.31
C ALA A 57 3.20 17.75 -6.26
N ILE A 58 2.79 16.53 -6.65
CA ILE A 58 2.27 15.52 -5.73
C ILE A 58 3.40 14.99 -4.86
N ALA A 59 4.53 14.61 -5.46
CA ALA A 59 5.69 14.09 -4.74
C ALA A 59 6.20 15.08 -3.68
N ARG A 60 6.30 16.38 -4.02
CA ARG A 60 6.68 17.43 -3.05
C ARG A 60 5.65 17.59 -1.92
N TRP A 61 4.36 17.47 -2.24
CA TRP A 61 3.32 17.50 -1.23
C TRP A 61 3.44 16.28 -0.30
N SER A 62 3.65 15.08 -0.83
CA SER A 62 3.78 13.85 -0.06
C SER A 62 4.99 13.89 0.87
N ALA A 63 6.17 14.25 0.34
CA ALA A 63 7.39 14.41 1.12
C ALA A 63 7.24 15.49 2.21
N GLY A 64 6.56 16.59 1.90
CA GLY A 64 6.34 17.70 2.83
C GLY A 64 5.37 17.41 3.99
N LEU A 65 4.80 16.21 4.08
CA LEU A 65 4.01 15.77 5.24
C LEU A 65 4.90 15.31 6.40
N TYR A 66 6.15 14.95 6.12
CA TYR A 66 7.07 14.49 7.15
C TYR A 66 7.80 15.67 7.79
N PRO A 67 7.97 15.67 9.13
CA PRO A 67 8.75 16.71 9.79
C PRO A 67 10.22 16.65 9.35
N PRO A 68 10.94 17.78 9.34
CA PRO A 68 12.36 17.78 9.06
C PRO A 68 13.12 16.96 10.12
N GLY A 69 14.11 16.17 9.67
CA GLY A 69 14.94 15.35 10.54
C GLY A 69 15.68 14.26 9.77
N ARG A 70 16.73 13.69 10.38
CA ARG A 70 17.47 12.56 9.81
C ARG A 70 16.90 11.24 10.32
N HIS A 71 16.16 10.55 9.47
CA HIS A 71 15.64 9.22 9.68
C HIS A 71 16.71 8.16 9.37
N ARG A 72 16.71 7.07 10.14
CA ARG A 72 17.61 5.93 9.88
C ARG A 72 17.24 5.16 8.61
N ALA A 73 15.97 5.23 8.22
CA ALA A 73 15.48 4.65 6.99
C ALA A 73 14.28 5.42 6.44
N VAL A 74 13.94 5.17 5.19
CA VAL A 74 12.73 5.61 4.50
C VAL A 74 12.20 4.43 3.70
N ALA A 75 10.89 4.21 3.71
CA ALA A 75 10.23 3.25 2.83
C ALA A 75 9.67 3.93 1.59
N ILE A 76 9.70 3.26 0.44
CA ILE A 76 9.10 3.70 -0.82
C ILE A 76 8.56 2.50 -1.60
N GLY A 77 7.36 2.61 -2.18
CA GLY A 77 6.83 1.54 -3.03
C GLY A 77 5.33 1.32 -2.88
N SER A 78 4.92 0.05 -2.95
CA SER A 78 3.54 -0.42 -2.83
C SER A 78 2.85 0.07 -1.56
N ALA A 79 1.54 0.27 -1.66
CA ALA A 79 0.68 0.52 -0.51
C ALA A 79 0.46 -0.78 0.29
N SER A 80 0.57 -0.71 1.61
CA SER A 80 0.19 -1.79 2.52
C SER A 80 -0.10 -1.20 3.90
N GLY A 81 -1.25 -1.53 4.49
CA GLY A 81 -1.60 -1.01 5.81
C GLY A 81 -0.71 -1.58 6.91
N ALA A 82 -0.27 -2.84 6.78
CA ALA A 82 0.73 -3.44 7.67
C ALA A 82 2.04 -2.66 7.65
N LEU A 83 2.52 -2.29 6.46
CA LEU A 83 3.71 -1.44 6.33
C LEU A 83 3.52 -0.08 7.02
N VAL A 84 2.34 0.54 6.89
CA VAL A 84 2.05 1.82 7.55
C VAL A 84 2.22 1.71 9.07
N HIS A 85 1.77 0.61 9.67
CA HIS A 85 2.01 0.31 11.08
C HIS A 85 3.50 0.12 11.38
N LEU A 86 4.22 -0.67 10.59
CA LEU A 86 5.67 -0.87 10.77
C LEU A 86 6.45 0.45 10.69
N CYS A 87 6.19 1.26 9.67
CA CYS A 87 6.78 2.59 9.50
C CYS A 87 6.48 3.48 10.72
N ALA A 88 5.25 3.43 11.24
CA ALA A 88 4.84 4.17 12.41
C ALA A 88 5.63 3.76 13.67
N ALA A 89 5.80 2.46 13.94
CA ALA A 89 6.59 1.95 15.06
C ALA A 89 8.09 2.31 14.94
N LEU A 90 8.65 2.17 13.74
CA LEU A 90 10.05 2.47 13.43
C LEU A 90 10.37 3.96 13.33
N ARG A 91 9.34 4.81 13.28
CA ARG A 91 9.44 6.26 13.02
C ARG A 91 10.17 6.61 11.72
N ILE A 92 9.83 5.92 10.63
CA ILE A 92 10.43 6.10 9.30
C ILE A 92 9.38 6.51 8.24
N PRO A 93 9.66 7.51 7.38
CA PRO A 93 8.73 7.95 6.33
C PRO A 93 8.37 6.83 5.36
N TRP A 94 7.17 6.90 4.79
CA TRP A 94 6.76 6.07 3.67
C TRP A 94 6.32 6.94 2.48
N LEU A 95 6.93 6.73 1.33
CA LEU A 95 6.60 7.46 0.10
C LEU A 95 5.83 6.54 -0.84
N PRO A 96 4.63 6.93 -1.30
CA PRO A 96 3.87 6.09 -2.20
C PRO A 96 4.49 6.08 -3.60
N GLN A 97 4.50 4.90 -4.23
CA GLN A 97 4.71 4.77 -5.67
C GLN A 97 3.45 5.12 -6.46
N THR A 98 2.28 4.71 -5.98
CA THR A 98 1.00 4.81 -6.69
C THR A 98 0.16 5.96 -6.17
N VAL A 99 -0.45 6.72 -7.09
CA VAL A 99 -1.48 7.72 -6.79
C VAL A 99 -2.73 7.41 -7.61
N LEU A 100 -3.88 7.23 -6.95
CA LEU A 100 -5.18 7.07 -7.62
C LEU A 100 -5.84 8.43 -7.89
N LEU A 101 -6.30 8.60 -9.12
CA LEU A 101 -7.18 9.67 -9.55
C LEU A 101 -8.50 9.09 -10.08
N PRO A 102 -9.62 9.18 -9.34
CA PRO A 102 -10.91 8.86 -9.91
C PRO A 102 -11.31 9.96 -10.90
N VAL A 103 -11.39 9.65 -12.19
CA VAL A 103 -11.72 10.61 -13.25
C VAL A 103 -13.18 10.50 -13.62
N ALA A 104 -13.91 11.62 -13.62
CA ALA A 104 -15.33 11.63 -13.95
C ALA A 104 -15.58 11.17 -15.38
N ALA A 105 -16.23 10.01 -15.51
CA ALA A 105 -16.55 9.36 -16.77
C ALA A 105 -17.66 8.32 -16.54
N ARG A 106 -18.43 7.99 -17.57
CA ARG A 106 -19.39 6.88 -17.53
C ARG A 106 -19.27 6.06 -18.81
N PRO A 107 -18.14 5.37 -19.02
CA PRO A 107 -18.04 4.45 -20.14
C PRO A 107 -19.07 3.34 -19.94
N GLY A 108 -19.87 3.06 -20.97
CA GLY A 108 -20.85 1.98 -20.93
C GLY A 108 -20.22 0.60 -21.16
N THR A 109 -19.02 0.56 -21.75
CA THR A 109 -18.31 -0.68 -22.10
C THR A 109 -16.80 -0.54 -21.84
N PRO A 110 -16.07 -1.67 -21.73
CA PRO A 110 -14.60 -1.65 -21.68
C PRO A 110 -13.96 -0.95 -22.89
N LYS A 111 -14.56 -1.07 -24.07
CA LYS A 111 -14.12 -0.38 -25.30
C LYS A 111 -14.18 1.14 -25.12
N ASP A 112 -15.29 1.65 -24.59
CA ASP A 112 -15.46 3.09 -24.33
C ASP A 112 -14.50 3.56 -23.24
N ALA A 113 -14.24 2.73 -22.24
CA ALA A 113 -13.27 3.03 -21.20
C ALA A 113 -11.86 3.17 -21.78
N ILE A 114 -11.40 2.24 -22.62
CA ILE A 114 -10.09 2.38 -23.29
C ILE A 114 -10.03 3.64 -24.15
N ALA A 115 -11.08 3.94 -24.94
CA ALA A 115 -11.10 5.13 -25.77
C ALA A 115 -10.99 6.42 -24.94
N PHE A 116 -11.74 6.50 -23.84
CA PHE A 116 -11.65 7.59 -22.86
C PHE A 116 -10.23 7.70 -22.28
N GLY A 117 -9.65 6.56 -21.89
CA GLY A 117 -8.29 6.47 -21.40
C GLY A 117 -7.24 6.95 -22.40
N ALA A 118 -7.36 6.55 -23.66
CA ALA A 118 -6.41 6.93 -24.71
C ALA A 118 -6.42 8.45 -24.97
N GLU A 119 -7.57 9.11 -24.83
CA GLU A 119 -7.68 10.57 -24.91
C GLU A 119 -7.04 11.25 -23.69
N TRP A 120 -7.49 10.89 -22.49
CA TRP A 120 -7.18 11.63 -21.26
C TRP A 120 -5.91 11.17 -20.56
N GLY A 121 -5.51 9.91 -20.75
CA GLY A 121 -4.26 9.34 -20.26
C GLY A 121 -3.04 10.03 -20.86
N ARG A 122 -3.07 10.36 -22.17
CA ARG A 122 -2.00 11.16 -22.80
C ARG A 122 -1.85 12.54 -22.16
N CYS A 123 -2.98 13.21 -21.88
CA CYS A 123 -2.98 14.53 -21.24
C CYS A 123 -2.29 14.56 -19.87
N VAL A 124 -2.29 13.44 -19.13
CA VAL A 124 -1.59 13.33 -17.85
C VAL A 124 -0.17 12.78 -18.02
N LEU A 125 0.10 11.86 -18.95
CA LEU A 125 1.41 11.24 -19.10
C LEU A 125 2.44 12.13 -19.81
N GLU A 126 2.05 12.90 -20.82
CA GLU A 126 2.95 13.77 -21.59
C GLU A 126 3.73 14.77 -20.70
N PRO A 127 3.08 15.54 -19.80
CA PRO A 127 3.80 16.47 -18.94
C PRO A 127 4.44 15.82 -17.69
N ASN A 128 4.34 14.51 -17.53
CA ASN A 128 4.79 13.77 -16.33
C ASN A 128 5.60 12.52 -16.74
N PRO A 129 6.88 12.67 -17.12
CA PRO A 129 7.76 11.54 -17.48
C PRO A 129 7.96 10.53 -16.34
N GLU A 130 7.65 10.93 -15.11
CA GLU A 130 7.75 10.16 -13.87
C GLU A 130 6.77 8.99 -13.77
N TRP A 131 5.67 9.02 -14.51
CA TRP A 131 4.55 8.12 -14.29
C TRP A 131 4.31 7.12 -15.42
N ARG A 132 3.77 5.97 -15.03
CA ARG A 132 3.01 5.06 -15.86
C ARG A 132 1.56 5.06 -15.39
N LEU A 133 0.62 5.03 -16.33
CA LEU A 133 -0.80 4.96 -16.06
C LEU A 133 -1.27 3.52 -16.14
N TYR A 134 -1.88 3.06 -15.05
CA TYR A 134 -2.69 1.87 -14.97
C TYR A 134 -4.15 2.33 -14.85
N GLN A 135 -4.87 2.23 -15.95
CA GLN A 135 -6.28 2.59 -16.00
C GLN A 135 -7.11 1.37 -15.61
N VAL A 136 -7.94 1.49 -14.58
CA VAL A 136 -8.84 0.42 -14.16
C VAL A 136 -10.25 0.71 -14.64
N HIS A 137 -10.88 -0.32 -15.20
CA HIS A 137 -12.31 -0.37 -15.44
C HIS A 137 -12.88 -1.65 -14.83
N ASP A 138 -13.59 -1.48 -13.73
CA ASP A 138 -14.53 -2.47 -13.22
C ASP A 138 -15.95 -1.95 -13.52
N PRO A 139 -16.79 -2.70 -14.27
CA PRO A 139 -18.15 -2.27 -14.57
C PRO A 139 -19.01 -1.98 -13.33
N ALA A 140 -18.89 -2.80 -12.28
CA ALA A 140 -19.68 -2.64 -11.06
C ALA A 140 -19.26 -1.36 -10.30
N GLU A 141 -17.96 -1.17 -10.11
CA GLU A 141 -17.43 0.06 -9.54
C GLU A 141 -17.69 1.28 -10.43
N GLY A 142 -17.57 1.15 -11.74
CA GLY A 142 -17.77 2.23 -12.72
C GLY A 142 -19.18 2.80 -12.68
N GLU A 143 -20.22 1.95 -12.60
CA GLU A 143 -21.60 2.39 -12.46
C GLU A 143 -21.83 3.09 -11.11
N ARG A 144 -21.34 2.49 -10.02
CA ARG A 144 -21.47 3.03 -8.66
C ARG A 144 -20.77 4.38 -8.49
N THR A 145 -19.54 4.48 -8.99
CA THR A 145 -18.68 5.64 -8.77
C THR A 145 -18.85 6.69 -9.86
N ARG A 146 -19.34 6.32 -11.05
CA ARG A 146 -19.41 7.18 -12.24
C ARG A 146 -18.03 7.77 -12.58
N ALA A 147 -17.00 6.93 -12.48
CA ALA A 147 -15.61 7.28 -12.73
C ALA A 147 -14.85 6.16 -13.44
N VAL A 148 -13.73 6.55 -14.06
CA VAL A 148 -12.65 5.64 -14.45
C VAL A 148 -11.48 5.90 -13.52
N SER A 149 -10.88 4.84 -12.98
CA SER A 149 -9.79 4.93 -12.01
C SER A 149 -8.45 5.00 -12.72
N PHE A 150 -7.72 6.11 -12.54
CA PHE A 150 -6.36 6.26 -13.06
C PHE A 150 -5.36 6.06 -11.92
N HIS A 151 -4.66 4.93 -11.92
CA HIS A 151 -3.58 4.65 -10.99
C HIS A 151 -2.26 5.07 -11.65
N LEU A 152 -1.59 6.06 -11.06
CA LEU A 152 -0.37 6.65 -11.59
C LEU A 152 0.81 6.15 -10.77
N ASN A 153 1.50 5.15 -11.30
CA ASN A 153 2.66 4.55 -10.64
C ASN A 153 3.91 5.30 -11.03
N ARG A 154 4.71 5.67 -10.03
CA ARG A 154 6.01 6.28 -10.24
C ARG A 154 7.00 5.26 -10.78
N ILE A 155 7.59 5.57 -11.93
CA ILE A 155 8.60 4.76 -12.62
C ILE A 155 9.96 5.47 -12.73
N ARG A 156 10.08 6.66 -12.16
CA ARG A 156 11.34 7.39 -11.99
C ARG A 156 11.37 7.96 -10.58
N LEU A 157 12.52 8.26 -10.00
CA LEU A 157 12.57 8.85 -8.65
C LEU A 157 12.08 10.30 -8.63
N GLY A 158 12.53 11.09 -9.61
CA GLY A 158 12.20 12.52 -9.72
C GLY A 158 12.78 13.40 -8.61
N GLU A 159 12.79 14.71 -8.84
CA GLU A 159 13.56 15.64 -8.01
C GLU A 159 12.98 15.78 -6.60
N ALA A 160 11.66 15.81 -6.43
CA ALA A 160 11.05 16.01 -5.13
C ALA A 160 11.33 14.85 -4.15
N TYR A 161 11.31 13.60 -4.62
CA TYR A 161 11.66 12.46 -3.77
C TYR A 161 13.19 12.36 -3.60
N ALA A 162 13.99 12.62 -4.63
CA ALA A 162 15.45 12.66 -4.51
C ALA A 162 15.90 13.69 -3.46
N ALA A 163 15.38 14.93 -3.52
CA ALA A 163 15.67 15.98 -2.56
C ALA A 163 15.28 15.56 -1.13
N PHE A 164 14.07 15.01 -0.96
CA PHE A 164 13.63 14.50 0.33
C PHE A 164 14.56 13.42 0.87
N LEU A 165 14.94 12.43 0.05
CA LEU A 165 15.84 11.35 0.50
C LEU A 165 17.22 11.90 0.89
N ARG A 166 17.79 12.85 0.13
CA ARG A 166 19.08 13.49 0.48
C ARG A 166 19.03 14.23 1.81
N GLU A 167 17.93 14.94 2.08
CA GLU A 167 17.77 15.77 3.27
C GLU A 167 17.34 14.96 4.50
N ALA A 168 16.44 13.99 4.30
CA ALA A 168 15.76 13.27 5.36
C ALA A 168 16.47 11.99 5.81
N LEU A 169 17.35 11.39 5.01
CA LEU A 169 18.11 10.21 5.44
C LEU A 169 19.37 10.60 6.21
N ALA A 170 19.65 9.84 7.27
CA ALA A 170 20.96 9.84 7.90
C ALA A 170 22.01 9.27 6.93
N PRO A 171 23.28 9.71 7.00
CA PRO A 171 24.35 9.10 6.21
C PRO A 171 24.41 7.58 6.45
N GLY A 172 24.52 6.79 5.38
CA GLY A 172 24.47 5.32 5.46
C GLY A 172 23.11 4.73 5.84
N GLY A 173 22.05 5.55 5.86
CA GLY A 173 20.67 5.11 6.10
C GLY A 173 20.14 4.19 5.01
N THR A 174 19.01 3.54 5.29
CA THR A 174 18.43 2.51 4.42
C THR A 174 17.20 3.03 3.66
N ILE A 175 17.13 2.77 2.37
CA ILE A 175 15.92 2.89 1.57
C ILE A 175 15.29 1.50 1.48
N PHE A 176 14.11 1.33 2.08
CA PHE A 176 13.31 0.12 1.92
C PHE A 176 12.42 0.26 0.69
N VAL A 177 12.60 -0.62 -0.29
CA VAL A 177 11.74 -0.72 -1.48
C VAL A 177 10.68 -1.76 -1.21
N ILE A 178 9.42 -1.35 -1.24
CA ILE A 178 8.27 -2.17 -0.87
C ILE A 178 7.63 -2.71 -2.14
N GLU A 179 7.70 -4.03 -2.32
CA GLU A 179 7.37 -4.68 -3.59
C GLU A 179 6.28 -5.74 -3.41
N CYS A 180 5.01 -5.33 -3.58
CA CYS A 180 3.92 -6.27 -3.80
C CYS A 180 4.00 -6.81 -5.22
N ARG A 181 4.03 -8.14 -5.36
CA ARG A 181 4.17 -8.83 -6.65
C ARG A 181 2.84 -9.23 -7.28
N ARG A 182 1.69 -8.86 -6.69
CA ARG A 182 0.37 -9.02 -7.29
C ARG A 182 0.41 -8.51 -8.73
N ALA A 183 0.10 -9.41 -9.65
CA ALA A 183 0.09 -9.17 -11.08
C ALA A 183 -1.34 -9.27 -11.60
N TRP A 184 -1.58 -8.71 -12.77
CA TRP A 184 -2.88 -8.71 -13.42
C TRP A 184 -2.73 -8.81 -14.94
N PRO A 185 -3.68 -9.47 -15.65
CA PRO A 185 -3.74 -9.43 -17.10
C PRO A 185 -4.15 -8.05 -17.63
N MET A 186 -3.20 -7.36 -18.27
CA MET A 186 -3.33 -5.97 -18.70
C MET A 186 -3.31 -5.83 -20.22
N ILE A 187 -4.08 -4.88 -20.74
CA ILE A 187 -4.06 -4.52 -22.16
C ILE A 187 -3.20 -3.27 -22.34
N ARG A 188 -2.23 -3.32 -23.26
CA ARG A 188 -1.40 -2.16 -23.57
C ARG A 188 -2.15 -1.15 -24.45
N VAL A 189 -2.38 0.04 -23.93
CA VAL A 189 -3.02 1.16 -24.65
C VAL A 189 -1.97 2.09 -25.26
N GLY A 190 -0.82 2.23 -24.61
CA GLY A 190 0.31 3.02 -25.10
C GLY A 190 1.62 2.71 -24.37
N PRO A 191 2.73 3.42 -24.68
CA PRO A 191 4.05 3.11 -24.13
C PRO A 191 4.13 3.13 -22.59
N ARG A 192 3.37 4.04 -21.96
CA ARG A 192 3.26 4.18 -20.50
C ARG A 192 1.81 4.11 -20.02
N HIS A 193 0.95 3.39 -20.74
CA HIS A 193 -0.48 3.28 -20.42
C HIS A 193 -0.96 1.84 -20.59
N LEU A 194 -1.35 1.23 -19.47
CA LEU A 194 -1.93 -0.09 -19.35
C LEU A 194 -3.39 0.01 -18.91
N PHE A 195 -4.20 -0.93 -19.36
CA PHE A 195 -5.62 -1.04 -19.01
C PHE A 195 -5.90 -2.35 -18.28
N GLN A 196 -6.45 -2.21 -17.09
CA GLN A 196 -6.92 -3.29 -16.22
C GLN A 196 -8.44 -3.40 -16.38
N LEU A 197 -8.90 -4.58 -16.81
CA LEU A 197 -10.31 -4.95 -16.67
C LEU A 197 -10.46 -5.64 -15.31
N GLY A 198 -11.39 -5.14 -14.50
CA GLY A 198 -11.62 -5.58 -13.14
C GLY A 198 -10.62 -5.04 -12.11
N ALA A 199 -10.88 -5.33 -10.85
CA ALA A 199 -10.07 -4.89 -9.72
C ALA A 199 -10.03 -5.99 -8.64
N LEU A 200 -9.04 -5.91 -7.75
CA LEU A 200 -8.92 -6.82 -6.63
C LEU A 200 -9.98 -6.53 -5.54
N GLY A 201 -10.69 -7.56 -5.10
CA GLY A 201 -11.58 -7.56 -3.94
C GLY A 201 -13.06 -7.81 -4.27
N GLU A 202 -13.81 -8.37 -3.32
CA GLU A 202 -15.15 -8.97 -3.51
C GLU A 202 -16.21 -8.14 -4.24
N GLN A 203 -16.14 -6.80 -4.20
CA GLN A 203 -17.14 -5.96 -4.88
C GLN A 203 -16.81 -5.70 -6.34
N SER A 204 -15.66 -6.23 -6.80
CA SER A 204 -15.14 -6.01 -8.13
C SER A 204 -15.51 -7.19 -9.02
N GLN A 205 -15.83 -6.91 -10.28
CA GLN A 205 -15.94 -7.96 -11.29
C GLN A 205 -14.61 -8.08 -12.04
N GLY A 206 -14.25 -9.28 -12.46
CA GLY A 206 -13.15 -9.56 -13.39
C GLY A 206 -11.82 -9.89 -12.72
N ASP A 207 -11.83 -10.28 -11.44
CA ASP A 207 -10.65 -10.86 -10.80
C ASP A 207 -10.25 -12.14 -11.54
N PRO A 208 -9.03 -12.23 -12.07
CA PRO A 208 -8.59 -13.41 -12.83
C PRO A 208 -8.55 -14.69 -12.00
N ASP A 209 -8.49 -14.59 -10.67
CA ASP A 209 -8.45 -15.74 -9.76
C ASP A 209 -9.86 -16.14 -9.26
N ASP A 210 -10.90 -15.35 -9.55
CA ASP A 210 -12.27 -15.65 -9.16
C ASP A 210 -12.95 -16.55 -10.20
N GLU A 211 -13.21 -17.82 -9.84
CA GLU A 211 -13.91 -18.79 -10.70
C GLU A 211 -15.32 -18.33 -11.12
N GLY A 212 -15.94 -17.43 -10.34
CA GLY A 212 -17.26 -16.85 -10.62
C GLY A 212 -17.24 -15.68 -11.60
N SER A 213 -16.05 -15.16 -11.97
CA SER A 213 -15.92 -13.99 -12.82
C SER A 213 -15.40 -14.31 -14.22
N ASP A 214 -16.31 -14.50 -15.17
CA ASP A 214 -15.90 -14.68 -16.55
C ASP A 214 -15.52 -13.35 -17.21
N ARG A 215 -14.22 -13.12 -17.40
CA ARG A 215 -13.69 -11.97 -18.13
C ARG A 215 -14.19 -11.94 -19.58
N ALA A 216 -14.52 -13.08 -20.18
CA ALA A 216 -15.11 -13.15 -21.50
C ALA A 216 -16.51 -12.51 -21.52
N ASP A 217 -17.30 -12.68 -20.45
CA ASP A 217 -18.62 -12.04 -20.32
C ASP A 217 -18.50 -10.52 -20.21
N LEU A 218 -17.53 -10.03 -19.42
CA LEU A 218 -17.28 -8.59 -19.28
C LEU A 218 -16.81 -7.94 -20.59
N LEU A 219 -16.07 -8.69 -21.41
CA LEU A 219 -15.63 -8.25 -22.73
C LEU A 219 -16.71 -8.42 -23.80
N GLY A 220 -17.61 -9.38 -23.64
CA GLY A 220 -18.59 -9.79 -24.64
C GLY A 220 -17.93 -10.10 -25.98
N GLU A 221 -18.51 -9.57 -27.06
CA GLU A 221 -17.98 -9.74 -28.42
C GLU A 221 -16.73 -8.88 -28.69
N TRP A 222 -16.45 -7.89 -27.83
CA TRP A 222 -15.33 -6.99 -28.07
C TRP A 222 -14.00 -7.71 -27.90
N ARG A 223 -13.08 -7.45 -28.84
CA ARG A 223 -11.72 -7.96 -28.81
C ARG A 223 -10.77 -6.81 -28.43
N PRO A 224 -9.97 -6.95 -27.36
CA PRO A 224 -8.97 -5.96 -26.98
C PRO A 224 -8.00 -5.62 -28.12
N PRO A 225 -7.46 -4.39 -28.16
CA PRO A 225 -6.54 -3.94 -29.20
C PRO A 225 -5.19 -4.68 -29.27
N GLY A 226 -4.88 -5.50 -28.26
CA GLY A 226 -3.66 -6.32 -28.20
C GLY A 226 -3.82 -7.46 -27.20
N PRO A 227 -2.87 -8.42 -27.19
CA PRO A 227 -2.89 -9.49 -26.22
C PRO A 227 -2.75 -8.94 -24.80
N ALA A 228 -3.36 -9.63 -23.84
CA ALA A 228 -3.12 -9.33 -22.44
C ALA A 228 -1.66 -9.71 -22.08
N GLU A 229 -0.98 -8.83 -21.38
CA GLU A 229 0.32 -9.07 -20.76
C GLU A 229 0.17 -9.06 -19.24
N LEU A 230 0.92 -9.92 -18.55
CA LEU A 230 1.02 -9.85 -17.09
C LEU A 230 1.86 -8.64 -16.71
N ALA A 231 1.28 -7.74 -15.91
CA ALA A 231 1.94 -6.57 -15.36
C ALA A 231 1.48 -6.35 -13.91
N PRO A 232 2.14 -5.47 -13.13
CA PRO A 232 1.73 -5.18 -11.76
C PRO A 232 0.26 -4.76 -11.69
N GLU A 233 -0.47 -5.27 -10.68
CA GLU A 233 -1.84 -4.84 -10.40
C GLU A 233 -1.87 -3.33 -10.10
N ALA A 234 -2.90 -2.63 -10.57
CA ALA A 234 -2.94 -1.18 -10.63
C ALA A 234 -2.87 -0.47 -9.27
N LEU A 235 -3.48 -1.02 -8.22
CA LEU A 235 -3.54 -0.39 -6.91
C LEU A 235 -2.37 -0.78 -6.01
N TRP A 236 -2.08 -2.07 -5.94
CA TRP A 236 -1.17 -2.65 -4.96
C TRP A 236 0.18 -3.02 -5.56
N GLY A 237 0.18 -3.47 -6.82
CA GLY A 237 1.34 -4.01 -7.51
C GLY A 237 2.46 -2.97 -7.64
N PHE A 238 3.69 -3.42 -7.38
CA PHE A 238 4.87 -2.57 -7.52
C PHE A 238 5.32 -2.48 -8.98
N ASP A 239 5.47 -1.25 -9.48
CA ASP A 239 6.02 -1.03 -10.82
C ASP A 239 7.56 -1.10 -10.79
N PRO A 240 8.19 -2.07 -11.47
CA PRO A 240 9.64 -2.25 -11.44
C PRO A 240 10.42 -1.08 -12.05
N GLY A 241 9.77 -0.19 -12.83
CA GLY A 241 10.45 0.94 -13.45
C GLY A 241 11.16 1.87 -12.47
N LEU A 242 10.70 1.94 -11.21
CA LEU A 242 11.33 2.77 -10.17
C LEU A 242 12.64 2.19 -9.61
N ARG A 243 12.90 0.89 -9.78
CA ARG A 243 14.02 0.19 -9.11
C ARG A 243 15.37 0.77 -9.50
N ASP A 244 15.60 0.94 -10.80
CA ASP A 244 16.90 1.35 -11.33
C ASP A 244 17.28 2.76 -10.85
N ASP A 245 16.31 3.69 -10.83
CA ASP A 245 16.52 5.04 -10.31
C ASP A 245 16.84 5.02 -8.81
N LEU A 246 16.18 4.17 -8.01
CA LEU A 246 16.44 4.05 -6.57
C LEU A 246 17.81 3.44 -6.28
N ASP A 247 18.19 2.41 -7.04
CA ASP A 247 19.51 1.78 -6.93
C ASP A 247 20.63 2.72 -7.38
N ALA A 248 20.47 3.44 -8.49
CA ALA A 248 21.43 4.47 -8.92
C ALA A 248 21.58 5.58 -7.87
N PHE A 249 20.46 6.10 -7.36
CA PHE A 249 20.45 7.15 -6.34
C PHE A 249 21.09 6.67 -5.01
N ALA A 250 20.77 5.46 -4.57
CA ALA A 250 21.33 4.90 -3.34
C ALA A 250 22.86 4.76 -3.44
N ARG A 251 23.37 4.30 -4.60
CA ARG A 251 24.81 4.22 -4.87
C ARG A 251 25.48 5.59 -4.88
N GLU A 252 24.90 6.55 -5.59
CA GLU A 252 25.45 7.91 -5.72
C GLU A 252 25.61 8.60 -4.36
N HIS A 253 24.65 8.38 -3.44
CA HIS A 253 24.60 9.07 -2.15
C HIS A 253 25.03 8.22 -0.95
N GLY A 254 25.50 6.98 -1.17
CA GLY A 254 25.99 6.10 -0.11
C GLY A 254 24.90 5.60 0.84
N PHE A 255 23.68 5.40 0.34
CA PHE A 255 22.58 4.78 1.08
C PHE A 255 22.56 3.27 0.85
N LYS A 256 22.00 2.52 1.81
CA LYS A 256 21.71 1.10 1.64
C LYS A 256 20.36 0.95 0.94
N LEU A 257 20.24 -0.03 0.06
CA LEU A 257 18.97 -0.42 -0.55
C LEU A 257 18.58 -1.82 -0.08
N ALA A 258 17.38 -1.96 0.47
CA ALA A 258 16.82 -3.24 0.87
C ALA A 258 15.40 -3.37 0.31
N ARG A 259 15.13 -4.47 -0.39
CA ARG A 259 13.82 -4.74 -1.00
C ARG A 259 13.03 -5.66 -0.09
N ILE A 260 11.79 -5.31 0.20
CA ILE A 260 10.82 -6.12 0.94
C ILE A 260 9.80 -6.63 -0.08
N LEU A 261 9.86 -7.91 -0.40
CA LEU A 261 9.05 -8.56 -1.44
C LEU A 261 7.99 -9.45 -0.82
N PHE A 262 6.77 -9.37 -1.32
CA PHE A 262 5.63 -10.19 -0.92
C PHE A 262 4.67 -10.33 -2.10
N ASP A 263 3.74 -11.29 -2.06
CA ASP A 263 2.86 -11.59 -3.20
C ASP A 263 1.54 -10.85 -3.10
N GLU A 264 0.88 -10.90 -1.95
CA GLU A 264 -0.40 -10.27 -1.68
C GLU A 264 -0.29 -9.04 -0.79
N PRO A 265 -1.13 -8.00 -0.95
CA PRO A 265 -0.97 -6.72 -0.26
C PRO A 265 -0.88 -6.82 1.29
N ASP A 266 -1.56 -7.83 1.86
CA ASP A 266 -1.70 -8.11 3.29
C ASP A 266 -0.73 -9.19 3.82
N ASP A 267 0.15 -9.75 2.98
CA ASP A 267 1.18 -10.74 3.39
C ASP A 267 2.15 -10.23 4.46
N LEU A 268 2.32 -8.90 4.57
CA LEU A 268 3.13 -8.28 5.62
C LEU A 268 2.48 -8.34 7.01
N SER A 269 1.17 -8.57 7.11
CA SER A 269 0.41 -8.43 8.36
C SER A 269 0.88 -9.39 9.47
N PRO A 270 1.06 -10.70 9.24
CA PRO A 270 1.56 -11.60 10.27
C PRO A 270 2.95 -11.22 10.80
N LEU A 271 3.86 -10.81 9.90
CA LEU A 271 5.21 -10.37 10.28
C LEU A 271 5.16 -9.10 11.14
N VAL A 272 4.38 -8.10 10.72
CA VAL A 272 4.26 -6.84 11.46
C VAL A 272 3.60 -7.08 12.82
N ALA A 273 2.58 -7.92 12.89
CA ALA A 273 1.95 -8.31 14.15
C ALA A 273 2.96 -8.97 15.11
N ALA A 274 3.77 -9.91 14.61
CA ALA A 274 4.80 -10.58 15.40
C ALA A 274 5.90 -9.62 15.90
N LEU A 275 6.35 -8.67 15.06
CA LEU A 275 7.31 -7.64 15.45
C LEU A 275 6.76 -6.75 16.56
N TYR A 276 5.49 -6.35 16.47
CA TYR A 276 4.81 -5.58 17.52
C TYR A 276 4.72 -6.38 18.83
N ALA A 277 4.29 -7.64 18.75
CA ALA A 277 4.19 -8.52 19.92
C ALA A 277 5.55 -8.70 20.60
N GLN A 278 6.61 -9.00 19.84
CA GLN A 278 7.97 -9.14 20.38
C GLN A 278 8.48 -7.82 20.97
N TRP A 279 8.27 -6.69 20.30
CA TRP A 279 8.68 -5.37 20.81
C TRP A 279 8.04 -5.05 22.15
N TYR A 280 6.74 -5.31 22.30
CA TYR A 280 6.03 -5.08 23.55
C TYR A 280 6.50 -6.04 24.65
N GLN A 281 6.73 -7.31 24.33
CA GLN A 281 7.32 -8.28 25.27
C GLN A 281 8.71 -7.83 25.76
N GLU A 282 9.60 -7.42 24.87
CA GLU A 282 10.94 -6.89 25.23
C GLU A 282 10.84 -5.61 26.08
N ALA A 283 9.75 -4.84 25.94
CA ALA A 283 9.46 -3.67 26.75
C ALA A 283 8.75 -3.98 28.09
N GLY A 284 8.52 -5.26 28.43
CA GLY A 284 7.81 -5.68 29.65
C GLY A 284 6.31 -5.37 29.62
N LEU A 285 5.76 -5.00 28.45
CA LEU A 285 4.34 -4.86 28.21
C LEU A 285 3.86 -6.26 27.81
N GLY A 286 3.17 -6.96 28.72
CA GLY A 286 2.67 -8.32 28.52
C GLY A 286 1.72 -8.48 27.33
N GLN A 287 0.83 -9.48 27.34
CA GLN A 287 -0.12 -9.65 26.24
C GLN A 287 -0.96 -8.39 26.00
N ARG A 288 -1.04 -8.01 24.73
CA ARG A 288 -1.65 -6.76 24.26
C ARG A 288 -2.87 -7.07 23.40
N PRO A 289 -3.84 -6.15 23.33
CA PRO A 289 -5.01 -6.35 22.48
C PRO A 289 -4.62 -6.41 21.00
N LEU A 290 -5.35 -7.21 20.22
CA LEU A 290 -5.24 -7.23 18.76
C LEU A 290 -6.10 -6.10 18.18
N ALA A 291 -5.59 -5.41 17.17
CA ALA A 291 -6.31 -4.37 16.43
C ALA A 291 -6.35 -4.74 14.95
N VAL A 292 -7.51 -5.18 14.49
CA VAL A 292 -7.76 -5.57 13.10
C VAL A 292 -8.37 -4.39 12.34
N GLY A 293 -7.67 -3.97 11.29
CA GLY A 293 -8.14 -2.93 10.36
C GLY A 293 -8.15 -3.45 8.93
N SER A 294 -8.94 -2.84 8.06
CA SER A 294 -9.02 -3.21 6.66
C SER A 294 -8.93 -2.01 5.73
N PHE A 295 -8.34 -2.22 4.56
CA PHE A 295 -8.23 -1.22 3.50
C PHE A 295 -7.71 0.13 4.03
N VAL A 296 -8.44 1.24 3.82
CA VAL A 296 -8.04 2.58 4.28
C VAL A 296 -8.25 2.84 5.76
N ASP A 297 -8.92 1.94 6.49
CA ASP A 297 -9.19 2.07 7.91
C ASP A 297 -7.96 1.65 8.74
N VAL A 298 -6.88 2.41 8.59
CA VAL A 298 -5.61 2.25 9.32
C VAL A 298 -5.42 3.35 10.37
N HIS A 299 -5.09 2.95 11.60
CA HIS A 299 -5.01 3.85 12.76
C HIS A 299 -3.71 3.66 13.56
N PRO A 300 -2.52 3.84 12.94
CA PRO A 300 -1.24 3.51 13.56
C PRO A 300 -0.96 4.30 14.84
N ARG A 301 -1.36 5.57 14.92
CA ARG A 301 -1.20 6.37 16.14
C ARG A 301 -1.98 5.78 17.31
N GLN A 302 -3.24 5.42 17.06
CA GLN A 302 -4.11 4.89 18.10
C GLN A 302 -3.65 3.50 18.52
N VAL A 303 -3.28 2.63 17.56
CA VAL A 303 -2.66 1.33 17.85
C VAL A 303 -1.41 1.48 18.73
N LEU A 304 -0.54 2.46 18.44
CA LEU A 304 0.63 2.72 19.27
C LEU A 304 0.27 3.21 20.69
N ARG A 305 -0.69 4.13 20.83
CA ARG A 305 -1.14 4.63 22.15
C ARG A 305 -1.84 3.55 22.96
N ALA A 306 -2.62 2.72 22.30
CA ALA A 306 -3.25 1.53 22.85
C ALA A 306 -2.23 0.47 23.29
N GLY A 307 -1.01 0.52 22.77
CA GLY A 307 -0.07 -0.59 22.80
C GLY A 307 -0.69 -1.85 22.19
N ALA A 308 -1.51 -1.73 21.15
CA ALA A 308 -2.16 -2.85 20.48
C ALA A 308 -1.25 -3.46 19.41
N VAL A 309 -1.44 -4.74 19.10
CA VAL A 309 -0.80 -5.44 17.98
C VAL A 309 -1.67 -5.22 16.73
N PRO A 310 -1.16 -4.62 15.65
CA PRO A 310 -1.93 -4.42 14.43
C PRO A 310 -1.97 -5.68 13.57
N PHE A 311 -3.12 -5.94 12.96
CA PHE A 311 -3.27 -6.86 11.84
C PHE A 311 -4.11 -6.17 10.77
N TRP A 312 -3.63 -6.15 9.53
CA TRP A 312 -4.27 -5.39 8.45
C TRP A 312 -4.68 -6.30 7.29
N LEU A 313 -5.83 -6.03 6.69
CA LEU A 313 -6.34 -6.78 5.55
C LEU A 313 -6.59 -5.85 4.37
N LYS A 314 -6.36 -6.33 3.15
CA LYS A 314 -6.53 -5.53 1.93
C LYS A 314 -8.00 -5.25 1.62
N GLY A 315 -8.89 -6.13 2.02
CA GLY A 315 -10.32 -6.01 1.83
C GLY A 315 -11.13 -6.42 3.07
N ASP A 316 -12.39 -6.75 2.81
CA ASP A 316 -13.39 -7.12 3.80
C ASP A 316 -14.08 -8.44 3.40
N GLY A 317 -13.41 -9.24 2.56
CA GLY A 317 -14.01 -10.42 1.94
C GLY A 317 -13.74 -11.73 2.63
N ASP A 318 -14.30 -12.81 2.08
CA ASP A 318 -14.12 -14.17 2.57
C ASP A 318 -12.63 -14.57 2.56
N ASP A 319 -11.89 -14.30 1.47
CA ASP A 319 -10.42 -14.51 1.45
C ASP A 319 -9.67 -13.70 2.52
N ASP A 320 -10.17 -12.51 2.88
CA ASP A 320 -9.58 -11.69 3.94
C ASP A 320 -9.93 -12.24 5.34
N LEU A 321 -11.13 -12.79 5.48
CA LEU A 321 -11.59 -13.45 6.70
C LEU A 321 -10.81 -14.74 6.96
N ASP A 322 -10.61 -15.58 5.94
CA ASP A 322 -9.83 -16.82 6.01
C ASP A 322 -8.38 -16.53 6.41
N ARG A 323 -7.80 -15.42 5.90
CA ARG A 323 -6.47 -14.95 6.31
C ARG A 323 -6.43 -14.52 7.77
N LEU A 324 -7.48 -13.87 8.27
CA LEU A 324 -7.58 -13.52 9.69
C LEU A 324 -7.72 -14.77 10.56
N GLU A 325 -8.55 -15.73 10.15
CA GLU A 325 -8.75 -17.00 10.86
C GLU A 325 -7.45 -17.77 10.99
N ALA A 326 -6.73 -17.99 9.88
CA ALA A 326 -5.44 -18.67 9.88
C ALA A 326 -4.41 -18.00 10.81
N PHE A 327 -4.44 -16.66 10.90
CA PHE A 327 -3.59 -15.92 11.84
C PHE A 327 -4.01 -16.12 13.30
N LEU A 328 -5.32 -16.07 13.58
CA LEU A 328 -5.87 -16.24 14.93
C LEU A 328 -5.66 -17.66 15.47
N GLU A 329 -5.79 -18.68 14.62
CA GLU A 329 -5.48 -20.08 14.96
C GLU A 329 -4.03 -20.26 15.44
N GLN A 330 -3.09 -19.51 14.86
CA GLN A 330 -1.67 -19.61 15.17
C GLN A 330 -1.24 -18.77 16.38
N THR A 331 -2.01 -17.73 16.73
CA THR A 331 -1.59 -16.70 17.70
C THR A 331 -2.50 -16.56 18.91
N GLY A 332 -3.72 -17.09 18.83
CA GLY A 332 -4.70 -17.01 19.89
C GLY A 332 -4.42 -17.94 21.07
N PRO A 333 -5.19 -17.81 22.16
CA PRO A 333 -6.28 -16.85 22.34
C PRO A 333 -5.80 -15.44 22.73
N TRP A 334 -6.63 -14.43 22.48
CA TRP A 334 -6.39 -13.03 22.81
C TRP A 334 -7.32 -12.56 23.94
N GLU A 335 -6.81 -11.71 24.84
CA GLU A 335 -7.66 -11.11 25.90
C GLU A 335 -8.68 -10.13 25.32
N GLU A 336 -8.28 -9.33 24.33
CA GLU A 336 -9.16 -8.37 23.66
C GLU A 336 -8.82 -8.22 22.17
N ILE A 337 -9.85 -8.26 21.32
CA ILE A 337 -9.76 -8.04 19.87
C ILE A 337 -10.62 -6.83 19.50
N HIS A 338 -10.00 -5.84 18.88
CA HIS A 338 -10.67 -4.69 18.29
C HIS A 338 -10.80 -4.91 16.79
N LEU A 339 -12.03 -4.93 16.28
CA LEU A 339 -12.32 -5.02 14.86
C LEU A 339 -12.81 -3.68 14.33
N THR A 340 -12.34 -3.25 13.17
CA THR A 340 -13.03 -2.20 12.42
C THR A 340 -14.14 -2.84 11.59
N SER A 341 -15.34 -2.26 11.63
CA SER A 341 -16.51 -2.84 10.95
C SER A 341 -16.29 -2.96 9.43
N PRO A 342 -16.51 -4.16 8.83
CA PRO A 342 -16.40 -4.39 7.40
C PRO A 342 -17.30 -3.47 6.56
N ARG A 343 -16.91 -3.14 5.32
CA ARG A 343 -17.71 -2.29 4.41
C ARG A 343 -19.15 -2.75 4.16
N ARG A 344 -19.46 -4.04 4.32
CA ARG A 344 -20.80 -4.64 4.13
C ARG A 344 -21.85 -4.24 5.19
N ALA A 345 -21.52 -3.47 6.22
CA ALA A 345 -22.46 -3.09 7.29
C ALA A 345 -23.61 -2.12 6.89
N GLY A 346 -23.76 -1.80 5.59
CA GLY A 346 -24.70 -0.79 5.09
C GLY A 346 -25.56 -1.26 3.92
N GLY A 347 -26.27 -2.38 4.05
CA GLY A 347 -27.29 -2.78 3.08
C GLY A 347 -27.65 -4.26 3.17
N ALA A 348 -28.77 -4.56 3.83
CA ALA A 348 -29.57 -5.79 3.72
C ALA A 348 -28.84 -7.10 3.34
N GLU A 349 -27.90 -7.56 4.17
CA GLU A 349 -27.65 -8.98 4.44
C GLU A 349 -26.78 -9.07 5.71
N GLN A 350 -27.40 -9.49 6.82
CA GLN A 350 -26.82 -9.46 8.17
C GLN A 350 -25.71 -10.52 8.40
N GLY A 351 -25.33 -11.31 7.38
CA GLY A 351 -24.40 -12.43 7.52
C GLY A 351 -22.91 -12.08 7.49
N GLY A 352 -22.50 -11.10 6.67
CA GLY A 352 -21.08 -10.77 6.49
C GLY A 352 -20.43 -10.25 7.78
N SER A 353 -21.00 -9.20 8.39
CA SER A 353 -20.49 -8.68 9.67
C SER A 353 -20.63 -9.67 10.83
N ALA A 354 -21.57 -10.63 10.75
CA ALA A 354 -21.75 -11.65 11.78
C ALA A 354 -20.57 -12.63 11.77
N ARG A 355 -20.14 -13.13 10.61
CA ARG A 355 -18.99 -14.05 10.50
C ARG A 355 -17.69 -13.45 11.05
N TRP A 356 -17.42 -12.19 10.76
CA TRP A 356 -16.24 -11.48 11.30
C TRP A 356 -16.28 -11.36 12.83
N TRP A 357 -17.48 -11.12 13.38
CA TRP A 357 -17.67 -11.03 14.83
C TRP A 357 -17.59 -12.40 15.50
N GLU A 358 -18.21 -13.42 14.92
CA GLU A 358 -18.17 -14.82 15.37
C GLU A 358 -16.74 -15.32 15.43
N LEU A 359 -15.97 -15.15 14.34
CA LEU A 359 -14.55 -15.50 14.32
C LEU A 359 -13.77 -14.81 15.44
N ALA A 360 -13.93 -13.50 15.61
CA ALA A 360 -13.22 -12.80 16.69
C ALA A 360 -13.68 -13.22 18.09
N ALA A 361 -14.95 -13.63 18.26
CA ALA A 361 -15.47 -14.11 19.53
C ALA A 361 -14.92 -15.49 19.91
N ASP A 362 -14.60 -16.33 18.92
CA ASP A 362 -13.98 -17.64 19.14
C ASP A 362 -12.54 -17.53 19.64
N PHE A 363 -11.81 -16.48 19.24
CA PHE A 363 -10.40 -16.28 19.61
C PHE A 363 -10.16 -15.18 20.65
N GLY A 364 -11.17 -14.37 20.97
CA GLY A 364 -11.06 -13.21 21.86
C GLY A 364 -11.98 -13.31 23.08
N ARG A 365 -11.45 -13.16 24.30
CA ARG A 365 -12.29 -13.07 25.51
C ARG A 365 -13.21 -11.85 25.51
N ARG A 366 -12.77 -10.77 24.86
CA ARG A 366 -13.55 -9.55 24.64
C ARG A 366 -13.37 -9.08 23.21
N VAL A 367 -14.49 -8.83 22.52
CA VAL A 367 -14.49 -8.26 21.16
C VAL A 367 -15.12 -6.88 21.18
N VAL A 368 -14.43 -5.91 20.58
CA VAL A 368 -14.94 -4.53 20.42
C VAL A 368 -14.97 -4.18 18.95
N VAL A 369 -16.17 -3.96 18.42
CA VAL A 369 -16.38 -3.55 17.03
C VAL A 369 -16.47 -2.04 16.95
N HIS A 370 -15.56 -1.42 16.21
CA HIS A 370 -15.53 0.02 15.93
C HIS A 370 -16.25 0.29 14.61
N ARG A 371 -17.03 1.38 14.56
CA ARG A 371 -17.64 1.80 13.29
C ARG A 371 -16.56 2.26 12.33
N LYS A 372 -16.82 2.14 11.02
CA LYS A 372 -15.91 2.65 10.00
C LYS A 372 -15.55 4.13 10.24
N GLY A 373 -14.26 4.45 10.17
CA GLY A 373 -13.73 5.79 10.46
C GLY A 373 -13.76 6.21 11.95
N GLN A 374 -14.25 5.34 12.84
CA GLN A 374 -14.07 5.51 14.28
C GLN A 374 -12.69 4.98 14.64
N ALA A 375 -11.89 5.84 15.29
CA ALA A 375 -10.60 5.44 15.78
C ALA A 375 -10.74 4.33 16.85
N ILE A 376 -9.84 3.36 16.81
CA ILE A 376 -9.74 2.31 17.84
C ILE A 376 -9.38 2.99 19.17
N ASP A 377 -10.35 3.13 20.07
CA ASP A 377 -10.15 3.67 21.40
C ASP A 377 -9.86 2.52 22.37
N VAL A 378 -8.57 2.27 22.60
CA VAL A 378 -8.11 1.38 23.66
C VAL A 378 -7.53 2.25 24.75
N ARG A 379 -8.02 2.07 25.99
CA ARG A 379 -7.47 2.79 27.15
C ARG A 379 -6.00 2.40 27.33
N ALA A 380 -5.12 3.37 27.16
CA ALA A 380 -3.70 3.18 27.42
C ALA A 380 -3.49 2.94 28.93
N PRO A 381 -2.69 1.95 29.35
CA PRO A 381 -2.35 1.77 30.77
C PRO A 381 -1.51 2.93 31.33
N ASP A 382 -0.77 3.65 30.47
CA ASP A 382 -0.07 4.90 30.78
C ASP A 382 0.02 5.83 29.55
N ASP A 383 0.34 7.10 29.77
CA ASP A 383 0.56 8.09 28.69
C ASP A 383 1.94 7.95 28.00
N ARG A 384 2.78 6.99 28.43
CA ARG A 384 4.18 6.83 28.01
C ARG A 384 4.38 5.62 27.09
N GLY A 385 3.39 5.34 26.23
CA GLY A 385 3.43 4.25 25.25
C GLY A 385 4.81 4.01 24.63
N PRO A 386 5.08 2.77 24.18
CA PRO A 386 6.44 2.23 24.08
C PRO A 386 7.39 3.10 23.25
N GLN A 387 8.65 3.18 23.70
CA GLN A 387 9.71 3.87 22.96
C GLN A 387 9.89 3.24 21.59
N ARG A 388 10.08 4.06 20.55
CA ARG A 388 10.35 3.70 19.14
C ARG A 388 10.97 2.29 18.98
N MET A 389 10.36 1.47 18.11
CA MET A 389 10.92 0.18 17.71
C MET A 389 12.27 0.38 17.01
N GLY A 390 13.30 -0.36 17.45
CA GLY A 390 14.62 -0.36 16.82
C GLY A 390 14.61 -1.15 15.51
N LEU A 391 15.42 -0.73 14.52
CA LEU A 391 15.60 -1.50 13.28
C LEU A 391 16.30 -2.84 13.57
N GLU A 392 17.13 -2.87 14.61
CA GLU A 392 17.86 -4.03 15.06
C GLU A 392 16.92 -5.15 15.53
N LEU A 393 15.72 -4.80 16.03
CA LEU A 393 14.68 -5.79 16.36
C LEU A 393 14.18 -6.49 15.10
N VAL A 394 13.91 -5.72 14.05
CA VAL A 394 13.42 -6.21 12.76
C VAL A 394 14.44 -7.17 12.16
N GLU A 395 15.71 -6.77 12.11
CA GLU A 395 16.81 -7.60 11.63
C GLU A 395 16.90 -8.92 12.40
N ARG A 396 16.99 -8.87 13.75
CA ARG A 396 17.05 -10.07 14.59
C ARG A 396 15.83 -10.98 14.49
N HIS A 397 14.66 -10.42 14.22
CA HIS A 397 13.43 -11.19 14.07
C HIS A 397 13.43 -11.93 12.73
N LEU A 398 13.79 -11.24 11.65
CA LEU A 398 13.87 -11.81 10.31
C LEU A 398 14.95 -12.89 10.22
N ASP A 399 16.11 -12.69 10.86
CA ASP A 399 17.18 -13.69 10.88
C ASP A 399 16.74 -15.01 11.54
N ARG A 400 15.87 -14.93 12.55
CA ARG A 400 15.40 -16.09 13.32
C ARG A 400 14.12 -16.72 12.76
N HIS A 401 13.21 -15.91 12.26
CA HIS A 401 11.83 -16.29 11.98
C HIS A 401 11.38 -15.93 10.56
N GLY A 402 12.22 -15.28 9.75
CA GLY A 402 11.85 -14.76 8.43
C GLY A 402 11.26 -15.81 7.49
N ALA A 403 11.73 -17.06 7.57
CA ALA A 403 11.23 -18.17 6.76
C ALA A 403 9.77 -18.57 7.05
N ALA A 404 9.20 -18.14 8.18
CA ALA A 404 7.81 -18.41 8.54
C ALA A 404 6.82 -17.46 7.87
N TYR A 405 7.30 -16.41 7.20
CA TYR A 405 6.46 -15.40 6.58
C TYR A 405 6.57 -15.46 5.06
N PRO A 406 5.49 -15.14 4.31
CA PRO A 406 5.52 -14.99 2.85
C PRO A 406 6.23 -13.70 2.40
N VAL A 407 7.28 -13.30 3.13
CA VAL A 407 8.00 -12.03 2.96
C VAL A 407 9.47 -12.34 2.77
N ARG A 408 10.05 -11.80 1.69
CA ARG A 408 11.48 -11.94 1.39
C ARG A 408 12.16 -10.59 1.45
N ILE A 409 13.29 -10.53 2.14
CA ILE A 409 14.12 -9.33 2.18
C ILE A 409 15.39 -9.58 1.40
N VAL A 410 15.58 -8.77 0.36
CA VAL A 410 16.75 -8.82 -0.50
C VAL A 410 17.55 -7.56 -0.23
N GLN A 411 18.67 -7.72 0.45
CA GLN A 411 19.66 -6.66 0.59
C GLN A 411 20.57 -6.68 -0.63
N ASP A 412 20.86 -5.51 -1.17
CA ASP A 412 21.95 -5.36 -2.13
C ASP A 412 23.28 -5.41 -1.34
N ASP A 413 23.69 -6.63 -0.95
CA ASP A 413 24.91 -6.85 -0.17
C ASP A 413 26.13 -6.66 -1.07
N ARG A 414 26.68 -5.45 -1.05
CA ARG A 414 27.85 -5.07 -1.84
C ARG A 414 29.09 -4.77 -1.00
N SER A 415 29.15 -5.39 0.18
CA SER A 415 30.40 -5.58 0.90
C SER A 415 31.34 -6.59 0.21
N ARG A 416 30.83 -7.37 -0.76
CA ARG A 416 31.64 -8.22 -1.65
C ARG A 416 31.94 -7.47 -2.95
N GLY A 417 33.18 -6.99 -3.09
CA GLY A 417 33.70 -6.47 -4.35
C GLY A 417 33.58 -7.48 -5.50
N PRO A 418 33.80 -7.06 -6.75
CA PRO A 418 33.73 -7.96 -7.89
C PRO A 418 34.71 -9.11 -7.67
N ALA A 419 34.21 -10.35 -7.64
CA ALA A 419 35.06 -11.52 -7.61
C ALA A 419 35.99 -11.48 -8.83
N SER A 420 37.27 -11.23 -8.59
CA SER A 420 38.32 -11.27 -9.58
C SER A 420 38.46 -12.69 -10.13
N THR A 421 38.24 -12.81 -11.44
CA THR A 421 38.97 -13.66 -12.40
C THR A 421 39.10 -15.17 -12.12
N GLY A 422 38.53 -15.94 -13.05
CA GLY A 422 39.05 -17.24 -13.46
C GLY A 422 38.89 -17.41 -14.97
N SER A 423 39.88 -16.93 -15.75
CA SER A 423 40.01 -17.31 -17.16
C SER A 423 40.40 -18.79 -17.25
N PRO A 424 39.78 -19.61 -18.12
CA PRO A 424 40.34 -20.90 -18.47
C PRO A 424 41.24 -20.74 -19.70
N GLU A 425 42.55 -20.72 -19.46
CA GLU A 425 43.56 -20.99 -20.49
C GLU A 425 43.80 -22.50 -20.62
N SER A 426 44.00 -22.91 -21.88
CA SER A 426 44.65 -24.14 -22.36
C SER A 426 43.84 -25.45 -22.33
N VAL A 427 43.30 -25.81 -23.49
CA VAL A 427 43.12 -27.21 -23.89
C VAL A 427 44.22 -27.53 -24.92
N ALA A 428 45.24 -28.25 -24.47
CA ALA A 428 46.16 -28.96 -25.33
C ALA A 428 45.59 -30.35 -25.63
N ARG A 429 45.59 -30.72 -26.91
CA ARG A 429 45.30 -32.07 -27.43
C ARG A 429 46.39 -33.06 -26.99
N PRO A 430 46.05 -34.36 -27.01
CA PRO A 430 46.65 -35.22 -28.03
C PRO A 430 45.66 -35.64 -29.11
#